data_AF-A0AAN1Y4P7-F1
#
_entry.id   AF-A0AAN1Y4P7-F1
#
_cell.length_a   1.000
_cell.length_b   1.000
_cell.length_c   1.000
_cell.angle_alpha   90.00
_cell.angle_beta   90.00
_cell.angle_gamma   90.00
#
_symmetry.space_group_name_H-M   'P 1'
#
loop_
_entity.id
_entity.type
_entity.pdbx_description
1 polymer ?
#
loop_
_entity_poly.entity_id
_entity_poly.type
_entity_poly.pdbx_seq_one_letter_code
_entity_poly.pdbx_strand_id
1 'polypeptide(L)' 'MTRNSLPQLPHGYRYGDEHSIHPHCDGDYLAPQGCVIKSVNLVDGVVIYVPIQRYIKHLDLWVNAEGTVE' A
#
# COMPACT_ATOMS: atom_id res chain seq x y z
N MET A 1 -14.46 -11.97 3.40
CA MET A 1 -13.57 -10.81 3.16
C MET A 1 -14.25 -9.88 2.19
N THR A 2 -14.45 -8.62 2.55
CA THR A 2 -14.95 -7.59 1.61
C THR A 2 -13.85 -7.32 0.58
N ARG A 3 -14.08 -7.68 -0.68
CA ARG A 3 -13.09 -7.57 -1.74
C ARG A 3 -13.16 -6.17 -2.34
N ASN A 4 -12.69 -5.18 -1.60
CA ASN A 4 -12.57 -3.82 -2.11
C ASN A 4 -11.42 -3.76 -3.10
N SER A 5 -11.72 -3.44 -4.36
CA SER A 5 -10.69 -3.12 -5.34
C SER A 5 -10.15 -1.73 -5.03
N LEU A 6 -8.82 -1.60 -4.98
CA LEU A 6 -8.19 -0.30 -4.92
C LEU A 6 -8.55 0.53 -6.18
N PRO A 7 -8.66 1.86 -6.05
CA PRO A 7 -8.98 2.72 -7.19
C PRO A 7 -7.89 2.61 -8.26
N GLN A 8 -8.24 2.95 -9.49
CA GLN A 8 -7.26 3.00 -10.57
C GLN A 8 -6.27 4.15 -10.32
N LEU A 9 -4.98 3.88 -10.47
CA LEU A 9 -3.93 4.89 -10.37
C LEU A 9 -3.72 5.62 -11.71
N PRO A 10 -3.18 6.86 -11.69
CA PRO A 10 -2.78 7.57 -12.89
C PRO A 10 -1.76 6.80 -13.74
N HIS A 11 -1.62 7.17 -15.01
CA HIS A 11 -0.63 6.57 -15.90
C HIS A 11 0.80 6.74 -15.33
N GLY A 12 1.62 5.70 -15.45
CA GLY A 12 2.98 5.66 -14.87
C GLY A 12 3.03 5.28 -13.39
N TYR A 13 1.89 4.94 -12.77
CA TYR A 13 1.81 4.43 -11.41
C TYR A 13 1.20 3.03 -11.37
N ARG A 14 1.55 2.25 -10.33
CA ARG A 14 0.95 0.95 -10.03
C ARG A 14 0.96 0.68 -8.53
N TYR A 15 0.17 -0.29 -8.10
CA TYR A 15 0.37 -0.91 -6.79
C TYR A 15 1.46 -1.97 -6.90
N GLY A 16 2.39 -1.98 -5.96
CA GLY A 16 3.39 -3.05 -5.82
C GLY A 16 2.83 -4.27 -5.10
N ASP A 17 3.74 -5.08 -4.57
CA ASP A 17 3.41 -6.34 -3.92
C ASP A 17 2.68 -6.13 -2.59
N GLU A 18 1.86 -7.13 -2.23
CA GLU A 18 1.14 -7.13 -0.97
C GLU A 18 2.06 -7.41 0.20
N HIS A 19 1.88 -6.63 1.26
CA HIS A 19 2.46 -6.87 2.56
C HIS A 19 1.36 -7.12 3.57
N SER A 20 1.62 -8.03 4.51
CA SER A 20 0.71 -8.34 5.61
C SER A 20 1.40 -8.11 6.94
N ILE A 21 0.64 -7.63 7.92
CA ILE A 21 1.12 -7.39 9.27
C ILE A 21 0.00 -7.62 10.28
N HIS A 22 0.39 -8.04 11.48
CA HIS A 22 -0.46 -8.00 12.67
C HIS A 22 -0.04 -6.76 13.48
N PRO A 23 -0.85 -5.68 13.49
CA PRO A 23 -0.52 -4.49 14.27
C PRO A 23 -0.34 -4.84 15.75
N HIS A 24 0.68 -4.26 16.38
CA HIS A 24 1.00 -4.52 17.79
C HIS A 24 0.13 -3.71 18.77
N CYS A 25 -0.56 -2.67 18.30
CA CYS A 25 -1.26 -1.67 19.10
C CYS A 25 -2.79 -1.75 18.95
N ASP A 26 -3.48 -1.18 19.93
CA ASP A 26 -4.94 -1.20 20.19
C ASP A 26 -5.81 -0.70 19.02
N GLY A 27 -5.82 -1.41 17.90
CA GLY A 27 -6.71 -1.17 16.76
C GLY A 27 -6.27 -0.06 15.80
N ASP A 28 -5.26 0.75 16.15
CA ASP A 28 -4.73 1.78 15.27
C ASP A 28 -3.57 1.26 14.42
N TYR A 29 -3.67 1.42 13.11
CA TYR A 29 -2.60 1.13 12.15
C TYR A 29 -2.55 2.18 11.06
N LEU A 30 -1.36 2.74 10.85
CA LEU A 30 -1.03 3.60 9.72
C LEU A 30 -0.16 2.82 8.75
N ALA A 31 -0.54 2.80 7.48
CA ALA A 31 0.31 2.24 6.45
C ALA A 31 1.64 3.02 6.38
N PRO A 32 2.77 2.35 6.09
CA PRO A 32 4.03 3.03 5.85
C PRO A 32 3.89 4.12 4.78
N GLN A 33 4.74 5.13 4.86
CA GLN A 33 4.78 6.21 3.88
C GLN A 33 4.88 5.63 2.45
N GLY A 34 4.06 6.17 1.54
CA GLY A 34 3.97 5.65 0.17
C GLY A 34 3.13 4.39 -0.01
N CYS A 35 2.53 3.85 1.06
CA CYS A 35 1.65 2.69 1.00
C CYS A 35 0.19 3.05 1.27
N VAL A 36 -0.71 2.18 0.81
CA VAL A 36 -2.14 2.25 1.11
C VAL A 36 -2.63 0.94 1.71
N ILE A 37 -3.60 1.02 2.63
CA ILE A 37 -4.29 -0.15 3.16
C ILE A 37 -5.20 -0.69 2.06
N LYS A 38 -4.95 -1.94 1.66
CA LYS A 38 -5.77 -2.65 0.67
C LYS A 38 -6.97 -3.32 1.32
N SER A 39 -6.76 -3.96 2.46
CA SER A 39 -7.83 -4.62 3.20
C SER A 39 -7.43 -4.86 4.65
N VAL A 40 -8.43 -4.97 5.52
CA VAL A 40 -8.28 -5.36 6.93
C VAL A 40 -9.09 -6.63 7.17
N ASN A 41 -8.44 -7.65 7.70
CA ASN A 41 -9.09 -8.85 8.21
C ASN A 41 -9.23 -8.73 9.72
N LEU A 42 -10.44 -8.39 10.17
CA LEU A 42 -10.74 -8.19 11.59
C LEU A 42 -10.79 -9.49 12.41
N VAL A 43 -10.98 -10.64 11.76
CA VAL A 43 -11.02 -11.94 12.47
C VAL A 43 -9.62 -12.34 12.91
N ASP A 44 -8.65 -12.18 12.00
CA ASP A 44 -7.26 -12.57 12.24
C ASP A 44 -6.39 -11.40 12.72
N GLY A 45 -6.95 -10.19 12.79
CA GLY A 45 -6.20 -8.97 13.14
C GLY A 45 -5.11 -8.60 12.12
N VAL A 46 -5.28 -9.01 10.85
CA VAL A 46 -4.29 -8.79 9.80
C VAL A 46 -4.64 -7.56 8.96
N VAL A 47 -3.68 -6.68 8.78
CA VAL A 47 -3.76 -5.59 7.79
C VAL A 47 -2.94 -5.98 6.56
N ILE A 48 -3.54 -5.82 5.38
CA ILE A 48 -2.86 -5.96 4.09
C ILE A 48 -2.70 -4.55 3.50
N TYR A 49 -1.47 -4.19 3.18
CA TYR A 49 -1.13 -2.93 2.53
C TYR A 49 -0.25 -3.16 1.30
N VAL A 50 -0.23 -2.18 0.40
CA VAL A 50 0.58 -2.21 -0.83
C VAL A 50 1.29 -0.88 -1.01
N PRO A 51 2.54 -0.84 -1.53
CA PRO A 51 3.18 0.40 -1.91
C PRO A 51 2.59 0.93 -3.22
N ILE A 52 2.48 2.25 -3.33
CA ILE A 52 2.30 2.92 -4.61
C ILE A 52 3.68 3.05 -5.25
N GLN A 53 3.81 2.62 -6.49
CA GLN A 53 5.06 2.69 -7.25
C GLN A 53 4.91 3.60 -8.46
N ARG A 54 5.96 4.35 -8.78
CA ARG A 54 6.09 5.14 -10.01
C ARG A 54 7.15 4.53 -10.92
N TYR A 55 6.90 4.60 -12.22
CA TYR A 55 7.86 4.13 -13.21
C TYR A 55 8.86 5.23 -13.58
N ILE A 56 10.15 4.93 -13.46
CA ILE A 56 11.24 5.81 -13.87
C ILE A 56 11.79 5.31 -15.21
N LYS A 57 11.30 5.92 -16.30
CA LYS A 57 11.59 5.49 -17.68
C LYS A 57 13.09 5.39 -18.02
N HIS A 58 13.90 6.34 -17.56
CA HIS A 58 15.33 6.38 -17.89
C HIS A 58 16.15 5.33 -17.13
N LEU A 59 15.57 4.70 -16.10
CA LEU A 59 16.17 3.61 -15.34
C LEU A 59 15.49 2.27 -15.60
N ASP A 60 14.40 2.25 -16.40
CA ASP A 60 13.54 1.09 -16.62
C ASP A 60 13.13 0.40 -15.29
N LEU A 61 12.74 1.20 -14.29
CA LEU A 61 12.56 0.71 -12.94
C LEU A 61 11.33 1.31 -12.24
N TRP A 62 10.67 0.49 -11.44
CA TRP A 62 9.58 0.91 -10.55
C TRP A 62 10.13 1.20 -9.16
N VAL A 63 9.93 2.43 -8.68
CA VAL A 63 10.31 2.82 -7.32
C VAL A 63 9.07 3.08 -6.48
N ASN A 64 9.15 2.81 -5.18
CA ASN A 64 8.11 3.24 -4.25
C ASN A 64 8.00 4.77 -4.28
N ALA A 65 6.77 5.27 -4.33
CA ALA A 65 6.49 6.69 -4.21
C ALA A 65 6.73 7.08 -2.75
N GLU A 66 7.75 7.89 -2.49
CA GLU A 66 7.92 8.51 -1.18
C GLU A 66 6.80 9.55 -1.00
N GLY A 67 6.08 9.48 0.13
CA GLY A 67 5.15 10.55 0.50
C GLY A 67 5.94 11.84 0.72
N THR A 68 5.43 12.98 0.29
CA THR A 68 5.96 14.25 0.81
C THR A 68 5.59 14.34 2.29
N VAL A 69 6.57 14.58 3.16
CA VAL A 69 6.28 15.11 4.49
C VAL A 69 5.92 16.57 4.24
N GLU A 70 4.62 16.87 4.18
CA GLU A 70 4.14 18.26 4.28
C GLU A 70 4.15 18.71 5.74
#